data_AF-A0A7X7AQZ6-F1
#
_entry.id   AF-A0A7X7AQZ6-F1
#
_cell.length_a   1.000
_cell.length_b   1.000
_cell.length_c   1.000
_cell.angle_alpha   90.00
_cell.angle_beta   90.00
_cell.angle_gamma   90.00
#
_symmetry.space_group_name_H-M   'P 1'
#
loop_
_entity.id
_entity.type
_entity.pdbx_description
1 polymer ?
#
loop_
_entity_poly.entity_id
_entity_poly.type
_entity_poly.pdbx_seq_one_letter_code
_entity_poly.pdbx_strand_id
1 'polypeptide(L)' 'AEYNKRLKSELKTVVKKAINAQEQDLVNKDDVVKQAQKKLDHAVSKGILHKNTAARRKARIARTQPLAD' A
#
# COMPACT_ATOMS: atom_id res chain seq x y z
N ALA A 1 -1.28 15.69 -16.76
CA ALA A 1 -0.38 15.56 -15.59
C ALA A 1 -1.11 15.47 -14.23
N GLU A 2 -2.21 16.23 -14.03
CA GLU A 2 -2.97 16.19 -12.77
C GLU A 2 -3.53 14.81 -12.39
N TYR A 3 -4.01 14.02 -13.36
CA TYR A 3 -4.57 12.69 -13.12
C TYR A 3 -3.57 11.75 -12.41
N ASN A 4 -2.32 11.72 -12.89
CA ASN A 4 -1.25 10.92 -12.28
C ASN A 4 -0.84 11.46 -10.91
N LYS A 5 -0.95 12.77 -10.67
CA LYS A 5 -0.69 13.38 -9.37
C LYS A 5 -1.74 12.93 -8.35
N ARG A 6 -3.03 12.95 -8.71
CA ARG A 6 -4.13 12.45 -7.88
C ARG A 6 -3.94 10.97 -7.52
N LEU A 7 -3.63 10.12 -8.50
CA LEU A 7 -3.40 8.70 -8.28
C LEU A 7 -2.19 8.44 -7.37
N LYS A 8 -1.08 9.16 -7.55
CA LYS A 8 0.07 9.06 -6.65
C LYS A 8 -0.28 9.43 -5.20
N SER A 9 -1.11 10.45 -5.00
CA SER A 9 -1.60 10.86 -3.68
C SER A 9 -2.52 9.81 -3.08
N GLU A 10 -3.46 9.28 -3.86
CA GLU A 10 -4.35 8.20 -3.42
C GLU A 10 -3.56 6.97 -2.97
N LEU A 11 -2.56 6.55 -3.74
CA LEU A 11 -1.70 5.42 -3.38
C LEU A 11 -0.92 5.66 -2.08
N LYS A 12 -0.53 6.90 -1.78
CA LYS A 12 0.09 7.23 -0.47
C LYS A 12 -0.93 7.07 0.65
N THR A 13 -2.16 7.54 0.46
CA THR A 13 -3.24 7.40 1.44
C THR A 13 -3.58 5.95 1.71
N VAL A 14 -3.67 5.12 0.67
CA VAL A 14 -3.93 3.68 0.78
C VAL A 14 -2.84 2.97 1.58
N VAL A 15 -1.57 3.28 1.33
CA VAL A 15 -0.45 2.73 2.12
C VAL A 15 -0.53 3.15 3.58
N LYS A 16 -0.84 4.43 3.86
CA LYS A 16 -0.98 4.92 5.24
C LYS A 16 -2.15 4.24 5.96
N LYS A 17 -3.28 4.03 5.27
CA LYS A 17 -4.43 3.29 5.81
C LYS A 17 -4.07 1.85 6.16
N ALA A 18 -3.31 1.16 5.31
CA ALA A 18 -2.88 -0.21 5.60
C ALA A 18 -1.96 -0.30 6.83
N ILE A 19 -1.01 0.62 6.97
CA ILE A 19 -0.14 0.70 8.13
C ILE A 19 -0.95 0.99 9.40
N ASN A 20 -1.81 2.01 9.37
CA ASN A 20 -2.65 2.36 10.52
C ASN A 20 -3.59 1.21 10.92
N ALA A 21 -4.13 0.48 9.95
CA ALA A 21 -5.02 -0.66 10.22
C ALA A 21 -4.28 -1.81 10.92
N GLN A 22 -3.00 -2.02 10.60
CA GLN A 22 -2.15 -2.98 11.30
C GLN A 22 -1.77 -2.48 12.71
N GLU A 23 -1.40 -1.21 12.85
CA GLU A 23 -1.03 -0.61 14.16
C GLU A 23 -2.21 -0.57 15.14
N GLN A 24 -3.43 -0.32 14.65
CA GLN A 24 -4.65 -0.27 15.47
C GLN A 24 -5.32 -1.63 15.66
N ASP A 25 -4.67 -2.70 15.18
CA ASP A 25 -5.16 -4.08 15.23
C ASP A 25 -6.63 -4.24 14.80
N LEU A 26 -6.99 -3.58 13.69
CA LEU A 26 -8.36 -3.63 13.19
C LEU A 26 -8.69 -5.04 12.69
N VAL A 27 -9.91 -5.51 12.95
CA VAL A 27 -10.41 -6.82 12.51
C VAL A 27 -10.22 -7.04 11.00
N ASN A 28 -10.28 -5.97 10.20
CA ASN A 28 -10.16 -6.03 8.74
C ASN A 28 -8.75 -5.72 8.20
N LYS A 29 -7.72 -5.74 9.07
CA LYS A 29 -6.34 -5.35 8.71
C LYS A 29 -5.80 -6.10 7.49
N ASP A 30 -6.04 -7.41 7.38
CA ASP A 30 -5.53 -8.23 6.29
C ASP A 30 -6.16 -7.89 4.94
N ASP A 31 -7.46 -7.58 4.93
CA ASP A 31 -8.15 -7.18 3.72
C ASP A 31 -7.71 -5.79 3.25
N VAL A 32 -7.50 -4.85 4.18
CA VAL A 32 -6.96 -3.52 3.85
C VAL A 32 -5.56 -3.64 3.27
N VAL A 33 -4.72 -4.52 3.82
CA VAL A 33 -3.36 -4.79 3.32
C VAL A 33 -3.40 -5.42 1.92
N LYS A 34 -4.23 -6.44 1.70
CA LYS A 34 -4.40 -7.07 0.38
C LYS A 34 -4.89 -6.07 -0.67
N GLN A 35 -5.86 -5.23 -0.33
CA GLN A 35 -6.34 -4.17 -1.23
C GLN A 35 -5.24 -3.16 -1.56
N ALA A 36 -4.43 -2.77 -0.56
CA ALA A 36 -3.31 -1.87 -0.76
C ALA A 36 -2.26 -2.47 -1.70
N GLN A 37 -1.92 -3.74 -1.53
CA GLN A 37 -0.99 -4.45 -2.41
C GLN A 37 -1.51 -4.51 -3.86
N LYS A 38 -2.77 -4.90 -4.06
CA LYS A 38 -3.40 -4.91 -5.39
C LYS A 38 -3.35 -3.55 -6.08
N LYS A 39 -3.68 -2.47 -5.36
CA LYS A 39 -3.62 -1.10 -5.90
C LYS A 39 -2.20 -0.67 -6.28
N LEU A 40 -1.20 -1.05 -5.49
CA LEU A 40 0.21 -0.76 -5.80
C LEU A 40 0.66 -1.50 -7.07
N ASP A 41 0.33 -2.78 -7.20
CA ASP A 41 0.73 -3.57 -8.37
C ASP A 41 0.00 -3.11 -9.64
N HIS A 42 -1.27 -2.71 -9.53
CA HIS A 42 -2.00 -2.09 -10.64
C HIS A 42 -1.35 -0.77 -11.09
N ALA A 43 -0.90 0.06 -10.15
CA ALA A 43 -0.22 1.32 -10.46
C ALA A 43 1.15 1.10 -11.14
N VAL A 44 1.82 -0.02 -10.86
CA VAL A 44 3.05 -0.41 -11.58
C VAL A 44 2.72 -0.84 -13.00
N SER A 45 1.70 -1.68 -13.19
CA SER A 45 1.25 -2.13 -14.52
C SER A 45 0.84 -0.95 -15.42
N LYS A 46 0.22 0.08 -14.85
CA LYS A 46 -0.14 1.32 -15.57
C LYS A 46 1.02 2.30 -15.77
N GLY A 47 2.24 2.00 -15.32
CA GLY A 47 3.41 2.87 -15.45
C GLY A 47 3.37 4.13 -14.58
N ILE A 48 2.42 4.23 -13.64
CA ILE A 48 2.24 5.39 -12.76
C ILE A 48 3.30 5.40 -11.65
N LEU A 49 3.71 4.19 -11.23
CA LEU A 49 4.69 3.96 -10.18
C LEU A 49 5.79 3.02 -10.68
N HIS A 50 7.04 3.34 -10.36
CA HIS A 50 8.15 2.43 -10.63
C HIS A 50 8.09 1.20 -9.71
N LYS A 51 8.47 0.02 -10.22
CA LYS A 51 8.46 -1.27 -9.49
C LYS A 51 9.16 -1.20 -8.13
N ASN A 52 10.31 -0.52 -8.05
CA ASN A 52 11.06 -0.38 -6.80
C ASN A 52 10.30 0.46 -5.76
N THR A 53 9.53 1.45 -6.20
CA THR A 53 8.71 2.26 -5.29
C THR A 53 7.54 1.46 -4.75
N ALA A 54 6.93 0.57 -5.55
CA ALA A 54 5.93 -0.37 -5.06
C ALA A 54 6.56 -1.35 -4.06
N ALA A 55 7.71 -1.93 -4.40
CA ALA A 55 8.43 -2.86 -3.53
C ALA A 55 8.76 -2.24 -2.16
N ARG A 56 9.30 -1.01 -2.13
CA ARG A 56 9.57 -0.30 -0.87
C ARG A 56 8.31 -0.07 -0.03
N ARG A 57 7.17 0.22 -0.66
CA ARG A 57 5.88 0.43 0.03
C ARG A 57 5.34 -0.90 0.57
N LYS A 58 5.42 -1.99 -0.20
CA LYS A 58 5.04 -3.34 0.25
C LYS A 58 5.90 -3.79 1.42
N ALA A 59 7.23 -3.62 1.34
CA ALA A 59 8.15 -3.92 2.44
C ALA A 59 7.82 -3.13 3.72
N ARG A 60 7.42 -1.85 3.60
CA ARG A 60 7.03 -1.05 4.75
C ARG A 60 5.78 -1.62 5.45
N ILE A 61 4.77 -2.04 4.68
CA ILE A 61 3.54 -2.67 5.20
C ILE A 61 3.85 -4.06 5.80
N ALA A 62 4.78 -4.81 5.21
CA ALA A 62 5.19 -6.11 5.74
C ALA A 62 5.92 -5.98 7.08
N ARG A 63 6.78 -4.97 7.25
CA ARG A 63 7.50 -4.71 8.50
C ARG A 63 6.58 -4.33 9.67
N THR A 64 5.41 -3.78 9.38
CA THR A 64 4.40 -3.45 10.39
C THR A 64 3.45 -4.61 10.68
N GLN A 65 3.52 -5.72 9.95
CA GLN A 65 2.92 -6.95 10.47
C GLN A 65 3.76 -7.45 11.64
N PRO A 66 3.12 -7.85 12.76
CA PRO A 66 3.81 -8.66 13.73
C PRO A 66 4.31 -9.90 12.99
N LEU A 67 5.61 -10.19 13.08
CA LEU A 67 6.13 -11.48 12.63
C LEU A 67 5.29 -12.53 13.35
N ALA A 68 4.55 -13.34 12.58
CA ALA A 68 3.94 -14.53 13.13
C ALA A 68 5.09 -15.40 13.66
N ASP A 69 5.07 -15.69 14.95
CA ASP A 69 5.85 -16.75 15.57
C ASP A 69 5.41 -18.12 15.02
#